data_AF-A0A6L9U2M2-F1
#
_entry.id   AF-A0A6L9U2M2-F1
#
_cell.length_a   1.000
_cell.length_b   1.000
_cell.length_c   1.000
_cell.angle_alpha   90.00
_cell.angle_beta   90.00
_cell.angle_gamma   90.00
#
_symmetry.space_group_name_H-M   'P 1'
#
loop_
_entity.id
_entity.type
_entity.pdbx_description
1 polymer ?
#
loop_
_entity_poly.entity_id
_entity_poly.type
_entity_poly.pdbx_seq_one_letter_code
_entity_poly.pdbx_strand_id
1 'polypeptide(L)'
;MGRFIFSLLLLIGSVSPALCDDTQQPAPTENAAEMQSMKDFLQANPDCRQFTDSCSYCVVTEGSAECSTPQIACVKKAYQCTARSGQ
;
A
#
# COMPACT_ATOMS: atom_id res chain seq x y z
N MET A 1 -58.69 25.00 -12.18
CA MET A 1 -57.63 24.07 -12.62
C MET A 1 -56.30 24.81 -12.66
N GLY A 2 -55.19 24.22 -12.16
CA GLY A 2 -53.85 24.67 -12.59
C GLY A 2 -52.79 25.00 -11.53
N ARG A 3 -52.87 24.52 -10.29
CA ARG A 3 -51.80 24.77 -9.28
C ARG A 3 -51.24 23.56 -8.54
N PHE A 4 -51.53 22.33 -8.99
CA PHE A 4 -51.09 21.09 -8.32
C PHE A 4 -50.13 20.22 -9.14
N ILE A 5 -49.51 20.74 -10.20
CA ILE A 5 -48.63 19.92 -11.08
C ILE A 5 -47.13 20.16 -10.82
N PHE A 6 -46.76 21.17 -10.02
CA PHE A 6 -45.35 21.60 -9.92
C PHE A 6 -44.51 20.92 -8.84
N SER A 7 -45.03 19.90 -8.14
CA SER A 7 -44.32 19.27 -7.01
C SER A 7 -43.86 17.83 -7.24
N LEU A 8 -43.98 17.29 -8.46
CA LEU A 8 -43.68 15.88 -8.75
C LEU A 8 -42.44 15.64 -9.63
N LEU A 9 -41.46 16.55 -9.65
CA LEU A 9 -40.31 16.48 -10.57
C LEU A 9 -38.92 16.47 -9.90
N LEU A 10 -38.80 16.09 -8.62
CA LEU A 10 -37.50 16.03 -7.92
C LEU A 10 -37.28 14.69 -7.19
N LEU A 11 -37.52 13.57 -7.89
CA LEU A 11 -37.16 12.22 -7.41
C LEU A 11 -36.31 11.45 -8.44
N ILE A 12 -35.38 12.16 -9.11
CA ILE A 12 -34.31 11.49 -9.87
C ILE A 12 -33.07 11.52 -8.97
N GLY A 13 -32.97 10.48 -8.14
CA GLY A 13 -31.79 10.21 -7.33
C GLY A 13 -30.57 10.04 -8.21
N SER A 14 -29.60 10.93 -8.06
CA SER A 14 -28.27 10.79 -8.65
C SER A 14 -27.53 9.68 -7.91
N VAL A 15 -27.70 8.43 -8.36
CA VAL A 15 -26.72 7.38 -8.07
C VAL A 15 -25.49 7.68 -8.93
N SER A 16 -24.58 8.49 -8.38
CA SER A 16 -23.25 8.63 -8.96
C SER A 16 -22.56 7.27 -8.85
N PRO A 17 -22.21 6.60 -9.97
CA PRO A 17 -21.32 5.46 -9.87
C PRO A 17 -19.97 6.02 -9.41
N ALA A 18 -19.55 5.66 -8.21
CA ALA A 18 -18.15 5.77 -7.85
C ALA A 18 -17.42 4.74 -8.72
N LEU A 19 -16.95 5.16 -9.90
CA LEU A 19 -15.92 4.41 -10.60
C LEU A 19 -14.65 4.57 -9.74
N CYS A 20 -14.34 3.54 -8.97
CA CYS A 20 -12.95 3.30 -8.60
C CYS A 20 -12.22 3.13 -9.93
N ASP A 21 -11.40 4.12 -10.29
CA ASP A 21 -10.43 3.97 -11.36
C ASP A 21 -9.40 2.97 -10.82
N ASP A 22 -9.65 1.67 -11.05
CA ASP A 22 -8.64 0.62 -10.96
C ASP A 22 -7.69 0.81 -12.16
N THR A 23 -7.08 1.99 -12.31
CA THR A 23 -5.84 2.07 -13.06
C THR A 23 -4.90 1.15 -12.32
N GLN A 24 -4.71 -0.04 -12.89
CA GLN A 24 -3.71 -1.01 -12.48
C GLN A 24 -2.38 -0.26 -12.50
N GLN A 25 -2.00 0.30 -11.36
CA GLN A 25 -0.67 0.82 -11.16
C GLN A 25 0.24 -0.35 -11.53
N PRO A 26 1.15 -0.19 -12.51
CA PRO A 26 2.03 -1.27 -12.89
C PRO A 26 2.64 -1.80 -11.59
N ALA A 27 2.51 -3.12 -11.37
CA ALA A 27 3.09 -3.77 -10.21
C ALA A 27 4.52 -3.24 -10.08
N PRO A 28 4.95 -2.79 -8.88
CA PRO A 28 6.30 -2.27 -8.72
C PRO A 28 7.26 -3.28 -9.35
N THR A 29 7.95 -2.88 -10.42
CA THR A 29 9.02 -3.69 -10.97
C THR A 29 10.13 -3.59 -9.94
N GLU A 30 10.11 -4.48 -8.94
CA GLU A 30 11.24 -4.67 -8.04
C GLU A 30 12.43 -4.98 -8.94
N ASN A 31 13.32 -4.00 -9.09
CA ASN A 31 14.49 -4.19 -9.90
C ASN A 31 15.53 -4.98 -9.10
N ALA A 32 16.46 -5.63 -9.80
CA ALA A 32 17.49 -6.43 -9.15
C ALA A 32 18.32 -5.65 -8.11
N ALA A 33 18.48 -4.34 -8.28
CA ALA A 33 19.21 -3.49 -7.34
C ALA A 33 18.45 -3.31 -6.01
N GLU A 34 17.12 -3.18 -6.03
CA GLU A 34 16.29 -3.08 -4.84
C GLU A 34 16.29 -4.39 -4.04
N MET A 35 16.17 -5.53 -4.74
CA MET A 35 16.27 -6.85 -4.11
C MET A 35 17.65 -7.06 -3.46
N GLN A 36 18.72 -6.60 -4.11
CA GLN A 36 20.07 -6.72 -3.56
C GLN A 36 20.24 -5.84 -2.32
N SER A 37 19.75 -4.60 -2.35
CA SER A 37 19.78 -3.70 -1.18
C SER A 37 19.04 -4.29 0.03
N MET A 38 17.88 -4.94 -0.19
CA MET A 38 17.15 -5.61 0.89
C MET A 38 17.94 -6.78 1.48
N LYS A 39 18.55 -7.60 0.62
CA LYS A 39 19.39 -8.72 1.03
C LYS A 39 20.58 -8.26 1.87
N ASP A 40 21.29 -7.23 1.42
CA ASP A 40 22.43 -6.66 2.13
C ASP A 40 22.03 -6.16 3.53
N PHE A 41 20.87 -5.51 3.64
CA PHE A 41 20.33 -5.06 4.92
C PHE A 41 20.06 -6.21 5.89
N LEU A 42 19.41 -7.28 5.42
CA LEU A 42 19.11 -8.46 6.25
C LEU A 42 20.38 -9.22 6.65
N GLN A 43 21.38 -9.28 5.77
CA GLN A 43 22.68 -9.87 6.09
C GLN A 43 23.42 -9.08 7.16
N ALA A 44 23.32 -7.74 7.13
CA ALA A 44 23.91 -6.87 8.15
C ALA A 44 23.13 -6.89 9.48
N ASN A 45 21.86 -7.28 9.48
CA ASN A 45 20.97 -7.30 10.66
C ASN A 45 20.31 -8.68 10.82
N PRO A 46 21.07 -9.74 11.12
CA PRO A 46 20.57 -11.13 11.14
C PRO A 46 19.55 -11.40 12.25
N ASP A 47 19.48 -10.54 13.26
CA ASP A 47 18.51 -10.60 14.36
C ASP A 47 17.19 -9.91 14.02
N CYS A 48 17.12 -9.14 12.93
CA CYS A 48 15.95 -8.37 12.56
C CYS A 48 14.81 -9.26 12.05
N ARG A 49 13.61 -9.08 12.62
CA ARG A 49 12.41 -9.86 12.29
C ARG A 49 11.31 -9.03 11.65
N GLN A 50 11.32 -7.73 11.87
CA GLN A 50 10.44 -6.80 11.19
C GLN A 50 11.23 -5.56 10.79
N PHE A 51 11.00 -5.07 9.59
CA PHE A 51 11.65 -3.87 9.08
C PHE A 51 10.74 -3.08 8.16
N THR A 52 11.12 -1.85 7.87
CA THR A 52 10.39 -0.95 6.97
C THR A 52 11.33 -0.05 6.21
N ASP A 53 10.96 0.30 4.99
CA ASP A 53 11.58 1.36 4.18
C ASP A 53 10.74 2.64 4.16
N SER A 54 9.83 2.82 5.12
CA SER A 54 8.81 3.89 5.17
C SER A 54 7.67 3.76 4.15
N CYS A 55 7.73 2.79 3.23
CA CYS A 55 6.72 2.54 2.21
C CYS A 55 5.97 1.23 2.47
N SER A 56 6.71 0.20 2.83
CA SER A 56 6.22 -1.13 3.14
C SER A 56 6.65 -1.56 4.53
N TYR A 57 5.85 -2.43 5.14
CA TYR A 57 6.20 -3.15 6.35
C TYR A 57 6.49 -4.59 5.99
N CYS A 58 7.66 -5.08 6.38
CA CYS A 58 8.14 -6.41 6.04
C CYS A 58 8.37 -7.25 7.29
N VAL A 59 7.96 -8.51 7.25
CA VAL A 59 8.20 -9.52 8.28
C VAL A 59 9.16 -10.57 7.70
N VAL A 60 10.17 -10.96 8.47
CA VAL A 60 11.11 -12.01 8.08
C VAL A 60 10.61 -13.37 8.58
N THR A 61 10.16 -14.19 7.65
CA THR A 61 9.64 -15.55 7.87
C THR A 61 10.50 -16.53 7.09
N GLU A 62 11.08 -17.52 7.76
CA GLU A 62 11.88 -18.59 7.13
C GLU A 62 12.99 -18.08 6.17
N GLY A 63 13.61 -16.94 6.52
CA GLY A 63 14.68 -16.33 5.72
C GLY A 63 14.20 -15.53 4.50
N SER A 64 12.89 -15.42 4.30
CA SER A 64 12.28 -14.56 3.28
C SER A 64 11.60 -13.36 3.93
N ALA A 65 11.55 -12.23 3.22
CA ALA A 65 10.80 -11.06 3.64
C ALA A 65 9.42 -11.06 2.98
N GLU A 66 8.39 -11.10 3.80
CA GLU A 66 7.00 -10.89 3.38
C GLU A 66 6.62 -9.44 3.65
N CYS A 67 6.38 -8.67 2.58
CA CYS A 67 6.14 -7.24 2.67
C CYS A 67 4.70 -6.88 2.30
N SER A 68 4.15 -5.86 2.96
CA SER A 68 2.92 -5.22 2.54
C SER A 68 3.09 -4.55 1.17
N THR A 69 1.96 -4.27 0.51
CA THR A 69 1.96 -3.33 -0.62
C THR A 69 2.43 -1.95 -0.13
N PRO A 70 3.21 -1.21 -0.95
CA PRO A 70 3.60 0.14 -0.60
C PRO A 70 2.37 1.05 -0.42
N GLN A 71 2.41 1.92 0.58
CA GLN A 71 1.36 2.92 0.79
C GLN A 71 1.37 3.99 -0.32
N ILE A 72 0.20 4.57 -0.61
CA ILE A 72 0.06 5.62 -1.63
C ILE A 72 0.90 6.84 -1.24
N ALA A 73 1.63 7.38 -2.22
CA ALA A 73 2.47 8.57 -2.10
C ALA A 73 3.58 8.46 -1.03
N CYS A 74 4.04 7.24 -0.71
CA CYS A 74 5.18 7.05 0.16
C CYS A 74 6.49 7.45 -0.53
N VAL A 75 7.45 7.94 0.27
CA VAL A 75 8.82 8.17 -0.20
C VAL A 75 9.71 7.12 0.45
N LYS A 76 10.29 6.23 -0.37
CA LYS A 76 11.17 5.16 0.10
C LYS A 76 12.39 5.74 0.82
N LYS A 77 12.71 5.17 1.97
CA LYS A 77 13.87 5.51 2.80
C LYS A 77 14.76 4.28 2.96
N ALA A 78 15.92 4.48 3.59
CA ALA A 78 16.75 3.36 4.02
C ALA A 78 15.95 2.42 4.94
N TYR A 79 16.20 1.12 4.82
CA TYR A 79 15.58 0.11 5.67
C TYR A 79 15.92 0.35 7.14
N GLN A 80 14.91 0.19 8.00
CA GLN A 80 15.02 0.32 9.44
C GLN A 80 14.42 -0.91 10.10
N CYS A 81 15.18 -1.53 11.01
CA CYS A 81 14.68 -2.65 11.79
C CYS A 81 13.75 -2.14 12.90
N THR A 82 12.51 -2.63 12.91
CA THR A 82 11.47 -2.24 13.87
C THR A 82 11.23 -3.28 14.95
N ALA A 83 11.60 -4.54 14.71
CA ALA A 83 11.59 -5.59 15.74
C ALA A 83 12.76 -6.56 15.56
N ARG A 84 13.36 -6.96 16.68
CA ARG A 84 14.49 -7.89 16.76
C ARG A 84 14.10 -9.16 17.49
N SER A 85 14.80 -10.25 17.21
CA SER A 85 14.61 -11.52 17.94
C SER A 85 14.97 -11.32 19.41
N GLY A 86 14.05 -11.63 20.31
CA GLY A 86 14.27 -11.54 21.76
C GLY A 86 13.98 -10.18 22.39
N GLN A 87 13.32 -9.27 21.66
CA GLN A 87 12.85 -7.97 22.14
C GLN A 87 11.31 -7.92 22.16
#